data_AF-A0AAJ6F0W0-F1
#
_entry.id   AF-A0AAJ6F0W0-F1
#
_cell.length_a   1.000
_cell.length_b   1.000
_cell.length_c   1.000
_cell.angle_alpha   90.00
_cell.angle_beta   90.00
_cell.angle_gamma   90.00
#
_symmetry.space_group_name_H-M   'P 1'
#
loop_
_entity.id
_entity.type
_entity.pdbx_description
1 polymer ?
#
loop_
_entity_poly.entity_id
_entity_poly.type
_entity_poly.pdbx_seq_one_letter_code
_entity_poly.pdbx_strand_id
1 'polypeptide(L)'
;MIYTARIYGRIVIQEAPAILGNQRYREIEEAHPMALLGATLNALKREGEIAFDDMGLLTRLLDAMICKVAIMLPDADDARRLRKDAHKLFESLLTGLSQKEG
;
A
#
# COMPACT_ATOMS: atom_id res chain seq x y z
N MET A 1 12.81 14.29 10.07
CA MET A 1 11.69 13.63 9.33
C MET A 1 11.80 12.09 9.24
N ILE A 2 12.98 11.46 9.40
CA ILE A 2 13.12 9.99 9.35
C ILE A 2 12.56 9.30 10.62
N TYR A 3 12.60 9.97 11.76
CA TYR A 3 12.17 9.42 13.05
C TYR A 3 10.66 9.11 13.11
N THR A 4 9.84 9.97 12.51
CA THR A 4 8.38 9.81 12.44
C THR A 4 7.97 8.60 11.62
N ALA A 5 8.64 8.31 10.49
CA ALA A 5 8.35 7.14 9.66
C ALA A 5 8.65 5.82 10.39
N ARG A 6 9.72 5.79 11.20
CA ARG A 6 10.08 4.60 12.00
C ARG A 6 9.09 4.34 13.14
N ILE A 7 8.65 5.40 13.84
CA ILE A 7 7.65 5.30 14.89
C ILE A 7 6.30 4.84 14.32
N TYR A 8 5.88 5.42 13.18
CA TYR A 8 4.65 5.04 12.51
C TYR A 8 4.65 3.54 12.15
N GLY A 9 5.74 3.04 11.54
CA GLY A 9 5.87 1.63 11.17
C GLY A 9 5.72 0.70 12.37
N ARG A 10 6.36 1.01 13.50
CA ARG A 10 6.24 0.19 14.71
C ARG A 10 4.81 0.19 15.25
N ILE A 11 4.22 1.37 15.47
CA ILE A 11 2.91 1.49 16.11
C ILE A 11 1.80 0.95 15.20
N VAL A 12 1.75 1.38 13.94
CA VAL A 12 0.61 1.12 13.05
C VAL A 12 0.72 -0.21 12.34
N ILE A 13 1.94 -0.68 12.02
CA ILE A 13 2.11 -1.91 11.23
C ILE A 13 2.42 -3.12 12.12
N GLN A 14 3.25 -2.96 13.16
CA GLN A 14 3.67 -4.09 14.01
C GLN A 14 2.78 -4.26 15.24
N GLU A 15 2.51 -3.18 15.98
CA GLU A 15 1.86 -3.26 17.29
C GLU A 15 0.32 -3.23 17.19
N ALA A 16 -0.24 -2.38 16.32
CA ALA A 16 -1.69 -2.16 16.22
C ALA A 16 -2.53 -3.43 15.99
N PRO A 17 -2.16 -4.40 15.10
CA PRO A 17 -2.95 -5.60 14.91
C PRO A 17 -3.09 -6.45 16.19
N ALA A 18 -2.00 -6.55 16.97
CA ALA A 18 -1.98 -7.32 18.21
C ALA A 18 -2.74 -6.62 19.35
N ILE A 19 -2.72 -5.28 19.39
CA ILE A 19 -3.37 -4.48 20.45
C ILE A 19 -4.85 -4.28 20.18
N LEU A 20 -5.23 -3.95 18.94
CA LEU A 20 -6.61 -3.64 18.56
C LEU A 20 -7.42 -4.89 18.20
N GLY A 21 -6.75 -5.98 17.87
CA GLY A 21 -7.35 -7.15 17.24
C GLY A 21 -7.62 -6.93 15.75
N ASN A 22 -7.67 -8.04 15.00
CA ASN A 22 -7.76 -8.02 13.54
C ASN A 22 -8.97 -7.26 12.99
N GLN A 23 -10.14 -7.37 13.65
CA GLN A 23 -11.36 -6.73 13.19
C GLN A 23 -11.25 -5.20 13.23
N ARG A 24 -10.88 -4.65 14.39
CA ARG A 24 -10.76 -3.20 14.57
C ARG A 24 -9.62 -2.61 13.76
N TYR A 25 -8.52 -3.35 13.61
CA TYR A 25 -7.41 -2.95 12.76
C TYR A 25 -7.85 -2.79 11.30
N ARG A 26 -8.59 -3.76 10.74
CA ARG A 26 -9.12 -3.69 9.37
C ARG A 26 -10.11 -2.55 9.18
N GLU A 27 -11.00 -2.30 10.14
CA GLU A 27 -11.94 -1.16 10.06
C GLU A 27 -11.21 0.18 9.89
N ILE A 28 -10.09 0.36 10.61
CA ILE A 28 -9.27 1.57 10.53
C ILE A 28 -8.50 1.62 9.21
N GLU A 29 -7.96 0.50 8.75
CA GLU A 29 -7.29 0.37 7.45
C GLU A 29 -8.23 0.71 6.29
N GLU A 30 -9.44 0.15 6.31
CA GLU A 30 -10.48 0.40 5.30
C GLU A 30 -10.93 1.86 5.29
N ALA A 31 -11.09 2.48 6.46
CA ALA A 31 -11.57 3.85 6.59
C ALA A 31 -10.52 4.92 6.23
N HIS A 32 -9.23 4.60 6.26
CA HIS A 32 -8.16 5.58 6.10
C HIS A 32 -7.19 5.24 4.94
N PRO A 33 -6.12 4.43 5.12
CA PRO A 33 -5.13 4.22 4.07
C PRO A 33 -5.73 3.58 2.81
N MET A 34 -6.61 2.58 2.96
CA MET A 34 -7.23 1.92 1.81
C MET A 34 -8.24 2.85 1.11
N ALA A 35 -8.99 3.67 1.86
CA ALA A 35 -9.89 4.66 1.28
C ALA A 35 -9.13 5.69 0.42
N LEU A 36 -7.96 6.14 0.87
CA LEU A 36 -7.11 7.06 0.10
C LEU A 36 -6.57 6.40 -1.17
N LEU A 37 -6.10 5.16 -1.08
CA LEU A 37 -5.63 4.38 -2.23
C LEU A 37 -6.76 4.19 -3.25
N GLY A 38 -7.94 3.77 -2.79
CA GLY A 38 -9.11 3.58 -3.64
C GLY A 38 -9.58 4.87 -4.31
N ALA A 39 -9.58 5.99 -3.58
CA ALA A 39 -9.89 7.30 -4.15
C ALA A 39 -8.90 7.70 -5.26
N THR A 40 -7.61 7.42 -5.05
CA THR A 40 -6.54 7.70 -6.03
C THR A 40 -6.72 6.85 -7.30
N LEU A 41 -6.92 5.54 -7.15
CA LEU A 41 -7.15 4.63 -8.28
C LEU A 41 -8.43 4.98 -9.05
N ASN A 42 -9.50 5.36 -8.36
CA ASN A 42 -10.74 5.80 -9.00
C ASN A 42 -10.56 7.12 -9.77
N ALA A 43 -9.71 8.03 -9.28
CA ALA A 43 -9.37 9.24 -10.02
C ALA A 43 -8.64 8.90 -11.33
N LEU A 44 -7.64 8.02 -11.28
CA LEU A 44 -6.92 7.54 -12.46
C LEU A 44 -7.85 6.84 -13.47
N LYS A 45 -8.80 6.02 -13.00
CA LYS A 45 -9.80 5.40 -13.88
C LYS A 45 -10.68 6.44 -14.58
N ARG A 46 -11.13 7.47 -13.84
CA ARG A 46 -11.95 8.55 -14.41
C ARG A 46 -11.19 9.38 -15.46
N GLU A 47 -9.87 9.49 -15.29
CA GLU A 47 -8.97 10.17 -16.24
C GLU A 47 -8.60 9.28 -17.44
N GLY A 48 -9.04 8.02 -17.47
CA GLY A 48 -8.71 7.07 -18.53
C GLY A 48 -7.27 6.52 -18.45
N GLU A 49 -6.55 6.82 -17.38
CA GLU A 49 -5.15 6.39 -17.19
C GLU A 49 -5.05 4.90 -16.86
N ILE A 50 -6.09 4.31 -16.26
CA ILE A 50 -6.18 2.87 -15.96
C ILE A 50 -7.60 2.35 -16.25
N ALA A 51 -7.72 1.09 -16.66
CA ALA A 51 -9.02 0.46 -16.93
C ALA A 51 -9.09 -0.94 -16.32
N PHE A 52 -9.83 -1.07 -15.21
CA PHE A 52 -10.11 -2.35 -14.54
C PHE A 52 -11.60 -2.45 -14.24
N ASP A 53 -12.14 -3.66 -14.38
CA ASP A 53 -13.55 -3.95 -14.12
C ASP A 53 -13.86 -3.83 -12.62
N ASP A 54 -13.06 -4.50 -11.78
CA ASP A 54 -13.22 -4.47 -10.32
C ASP A 54 -12.13 -3.60 -9.65
N MET A 55 -12.45 -2.31 -9.50
CA MET A 55 -11.60 -1.35 -8.80
C MET A 55 -11.45 -1.65 -7.31
N GLY A 56 -12.45 -2.30 -6.70
CA GLY A 56 -12.41 -2.67 -5.29
C GLY A 56 -11.38 -3.78 -5.04
N LEU A 57 -11.39 -4.80 -5.89
CA LEU A 57 -10.40 -5.87 -5.86
C LEU A 57 -8.99 -5.34 -6.16
N LEU A 58 -8.83 -4.47 -7.18
CA LEU A 58 -7.54 -3.83 -7.47
C LEU A 58 -6.99 -3.09 -6.24
N THR A 59 -7.84 -2.30 -5.57
CA THR A 59 -7.45 -1.54 -4.37
C THR A 59 -6.97 -2.47 -3.27
N ARG A 60 -7.72 -3.54 -2.98
CA ARG A 60 -7.36 -4.54 -1.94
C ARG A 60 -6.07 -5.29 -2.25
N LEU A 61 -5.84 -5.63 -3.52
CA LEU A 61 -4.61 -6.30 -3.95
C LEU A 61 -3.39 -5.40 -3.76
N LEU A 62 -3.47 -4.16 -4.20
CA LEU A 62 -2.37 -3.19 -4.05
C LEU A 62 -2.09 -2.88 -2.57
N ASP A 63 -3.14 -2.70 -1.77
CA ASP A 63 -3.04 -2.49 -0.32
C ASP A 63 -2.33 -3.67 0.37
N ALA A 64 -2.78 -4.91 0.11
CA ALA A 64 -2.17 -6.11 0.67
C ALA A 64 -0.68 -6.24 0.32
N MET A 65 -0.30 -5.88 -0.92
CA MET A 65 1.12 -5.87 -1.34
C MET A 65 1.94 -4.84 -0.57
N ILE A 66 1.42 -3.61 -0.41
CA ILE A 66 2.08 -2.54 0.35
C ILE A 66 2.25 -2.96 1.81
N CYS A 67 1.19 -3.47 2.44
CA CYS A 67 1.21 -3.97 3.80
C CYS A 67 2.21 -5.12 3.97
N LYS A 68 2.29 -6.05 3.00
CA LYS A 68 3.26 -7.15 3.04
C LYS A 68 4.71 -6.65 3.06
N VAL A 69 5.05 -5.68 2.21
CA VAL A 69 6.38 -5.06 2.21
C VAL A 69 6.64 -4.35 3.54
N ALA A 70 5.66 -3.60 4.05
CA ALA A 70 5.79 -2.88 5.31
C ALA A 70 6.07 -3.81 6.49
N ILE A 71 5.44 -4.99 6.52
CA ILE A 71 5.67 -6.03 7.53
C ILE A 71 7.07 -6.65 7.42
N MET A 72 7.62 -6.77 6.20
CA MET A 72 8.95 -7.37 5.98
C MET A 72 10.11 -6.41 6.32
N LEU A 73 9.90 -5.10 6.26
CA LEU A 73 10.97 -4.09 6.45
C LEU A 73 11.71 -4.17 7.80
N PRO A 74 11.05 -4.40 8.94
CA PRO A 74 11.71 -4.41 10.24
C PRO A 74 12.71 -5.56 10.43
N ASP A 75 12.45 -6.71 9.80
CA ASP A 75 13.23 -7.94 9.94
C ASP A 75 14.19 -8.17 8.76
N ALA A 76 14.27 -7.23 7.82
CA ALA A 76 15.13 -7.36 6.65
C ALA A 76 16.60 -7.08 6.98
N ASP A 77 17.50 -7.94 6.52
CA ASP A 77 18.96 -7.76 6.63
C ASP A 77 19.42 -6.39 6.10
N ASP A 78 18.81 -5.93 5.00
CA ASP A 78 18.97 -4.58 4.46
C ASP A 78 17.60 -3.97 4.12
N ALA A 79 16.99 -3.34 5.13
CA ALA A 79 15.71 -2.66 4.98
C ALA A 79 15.74 -1.51 3.93
N ARG A 80 16.90 -0.87 3.69
CA ARG A 80 17.00 0.19 2.67
C ARG A 80 16.94 -0.41 1.28
N ARG A 81 17.65 -1.51 1.05
CA ARG A 81 17.60 -2.25 -0.21
C ARG A 81 16.21 -2.80 -0.46
N LEU A 82 15.59 -3.47 0.53
CA LEU A 82 14.23 -3.99 0.39
C LEU A 82 13.23 -2.89 0.02
N ARG A 83 13.31 -1.72 0.68
CA ARG A 83 12.46 -0.57 0.35
C ARG A 83 12.67 -0.10 -1.09
N LYS A 84 13.92 -0.01 -1.54
CA LYS A 84 14.26 0.42 -2.90
C LYS A 84 13.74 -0.56 -3.95
N ASP A 85 13.92 -1.85 -3.71
CA ASP A 85 13.50 -2.91 -4.64
C ASP A 85 11.97 -3.00 -4.70
N ALA A 86 11.29 -2.92 -3.55
CA ALA A 86 9.83 -2.84 -3.51
C ALA A 86 9.29 -1.60 -4.23
N HIS A 87 9.91 -0.43 -4.06
CA HIS A 87 9.51 0.79 -4.76
C HIS A 87 9.58 0.63 -6.28
N LYS A 88 10.68 0.07 -6.80
CA LYS A 88 10.83 -0.23 -8.24
C LYS A 88 9.78 -1.20 -8.76
N LEU A 89 9.45 -2.22 -7.97
CA LEU A 89 8.41 -3.19 -8.31
C LEU A 89 7.03 -2.52 -8.38
N PHE A 90 6.68 -1.70 -7.40
CA PHE A 90 5.42 -0.94 -7.44
C PHE A 90 5.36 0.03 -8.61
N GLU A 91 6.45 0.75 -8.90
CA GLU A 91 6.54 1.63 -10.07
C GLU A 91 6.32 0.86 -11.37
N SER A 92 6.99 -0.29 -11.53
CA SER A 92 6.84 -1.14 -12.73
C SER A 92 5.43 -1.72 -12.85
N LEU A 93 4.84 -2.16 -11.74
CA LEU A 93 3.47 -2.66 -11.70
C LEU A 93 2.50 -1.55 -12.11
N LEU A 94 2.53 -0.41 -11.43
CA LEU A 94 1.64 0.73 -11.70
C LEU A 94 1.79 1.23 -13.14
N THR A 95 3.00 1.25 -13.68
CA THR A 95 3.25 1.55 -15.09
C THR A 95 2.59 0.52 -16.01
N GLY A 96 2.71 -0.77 -15.70
CA GLY A 96 2.05 -1.84 -16.46
C GLY A 96 0.52 -1.84 -16.38
N LEU A 97 -0.06 -1.18 -15.36
CA LEU A 97 -1.52 -0.97 -15.27
C LEU A 97 -1.99 0.22 -16.12
N SER A 98 -1.09 1.12 -16.51
CA SER A 98 -1.44 2.31 -17.29
C SER A 98 -1.87 1.94 -18.70
N GLN A 99 -2.96 2.56 -19.16
CA GLN A 99 -3.50 2.43 -20.51
C GLN A 99 -3.12 3.61 -21.41
N LYS A 100 -2.23 4.49 -20.95
CA LYS A 100 -1.74 5.61 -21.74
C LYS A 100 -0.87 5.04 -22.88
N GLU A 101 -1.41 5.00 -24.09
CA GLU A 101 -0.58 4.85 -25.28
C GLU A 101 0.44 6.00 -25.28
N GLY A 102 1.72 5.66 -25.46
CA GLY A 102 2.79 6.64 -25.58
C GLY A 102 2.64 7.54 -26.81
#